data_AF-A0AAD7TW57-F1
#
_entry.id   AF-A0AAD7TW57-F1
#
_cell.length_a   1.000
_cell.length_b   1.000
_cell.length_c   1.000
_cell.angle_alpha   90.00
_cell.angle_beta   90.00
_cell.angle_gamma   90.00
#
_symmetry.space_group_name_H-M   'P 1'
#
loop_
_entity.id
_entity.type
_entity.pdbx_description
1 polymer ?
#
loop_
_entity_poly.entity_id
_entity_poly.type
_entity_poly.pdbx_seq_one_letter_code
_entity_poly.pdbx_strand_id
1 'polypeptide(L)'
;MAKQFKPPTTRIHAVAPQCAQPKQATTSSTVEDTPGASTPSSTASSSTWRTSTLWAGRRINKTRALKEYRLQPSDLEGLVWKVKEKYHEGMVVNARMYKEQDVERKAWERHGGPEGFETYLQKLYERHVKAGKNTPFVVPVQYAHQDWMMIHAHSTGAGGWLAARREVQDKVCALRLRSDALQ
;
A
#
# COMPACT_ATOMS: atom_id res chain seq x y z
N MET A 1 1.94 -21.71 -50.05
CA MET A 1 2.81 -20.51 -49.93
C MET A 1 3.24 -20.35 -48.48
N ALA A 2 4.43 -20.82 -48.11
CA ALA A 2 4.91 -20.80 -46.72
C ALA A 2 5.47 -19.42 -46.37
N LYS A 3 4.91 -18.76 -45.36
CA LYS A 3 5.37 -17.44 -44.87
C LYS A 3 6.61 -17.66 -44.00
N GLN A 4 7.75 -17.18 -44.49
CA GLN A 4 9.04 -17.27 -43.83
C GLN A 4 9.08 -16.32 -42.63
N PHE A 5 9.07 -16.87 -41.41
CA PHE A 5 9.23 -16.12 -40.17
C PHE A 5 10.70 -15.73 -39.99
N LYS A 6 11.02 -14.44 -40.00
CA LYS A 6 12.35 -13.94 -39.64
C LYS A 6 12.38 -13.72 -38.12
N PRO A 7 13.32 -14.33 -37.37
CA PRO A 7 13.41 -14.13 -35.93
C PRO A 7 13.82 -12.69 -35.59
N PRO A 8 13.34 -12.12 -34.47
CA PRO A 8 13.76 -10.81 -34.02
C PRO A 8 15.24 -10.83 -33.63
N THR A 9 16.03 -9.96 -34.26
CA THR A 9 17.44 -9.74 -33.91
C THR A 9 17.50 -8.95 -32.61
N THR A 10 17.75 -9.65 -31.49
CA THR A 10 17.98 -9.03 -30.20
C THR A 10 19.34 -8.32 -30.21
N ARG A 11 19.32 -6.99 -30.30
CA ARG A 11 20.51 -6.14 -30.18
C ARG A 11 20.93 -6.07 -28.71
N ILE A 12 21.87 -6.94 -28.33
CA ILE A 12 22.48 -6.94 -26.99
C ILE A 12 23.39 -5.70 -26.91
N HIS A 13 22.93 -4.66 -26.22
CA HIS A 13 23.79 -3.56 -25.81
C HIS A 13 24.63 -4.03 -24.61
N ALA A 14 25.92 -4.28 -24.86
CA ALA A 14 26.90 -4.50 -23.80
C ALA A 14 27.05 -3.21 -22.98
N VAL A 15 26.45 -3.18 -21.79
CA VAL A 15 26.69 -2.17 -20.77
C VAL A 15 27.97 -2.54 -20.03
N ALA A 16 28.96 -1.65 -20.09
CA ALA A 16 30.24 -1.79 -19.42
C ALA A 16 30.08 -1.84 -17.88
N PRO A 17 30.94 -2.59 -17.17
CA PRO A 17 30.99 -2.60 -15.71
C PRO A 17 31.55 -1.27 -15.20
N GLN A 18 30.74 -0.49 -14.47
CA GLN A 18 31.23 0.65 -13.71
C GLN A 18 31.97 0.16 -12.46
N CYS A 19 33.22 0.59 -12.36
CA CYS A 19 34.13 0.34 -11.24
C CYS A 19 33.54 0.84 -9.91
N ALA A 20 33.72 0.01 -8.89
CA ALA A 20 33.52 0.33 -7.49
C ALA A 20 34.34 1.57 -7.08
N GLN A 21 33.72 2.44 -6.27
CA GLN A 21 34.46 3.34 -5.40
C GLN A 21 34.13 3.02 -3.94
N PRO A 22 35.13 2.66 -3.10
CA PRO A 22 34.97 2.59 -1.66
C PRO A 22 34.95 4.01 -1.08
N LYS A 23 33.81 4.44 -0.52
CA LYS A 23 33.75 5.65 0.30
C LYS A 23 33.99 5.28 1.76
N GLN A 24 35.03 5.92 2.28
CA GLN A 24 35.65 5.71 3.57
C GLN A 24 34.72 6.09 4.73
N ALA A 25 34.94 5.41 5.85
CA ALA A 25 34.40 5.74 7.15
C ALA A 25 34.90 7.12 7.63
N THR A 26 34.04 7.85 8.33
CA THR A 26 34.47 8.91 9.25
C THR A 26 33.62 8.84 10.52
N THR A 27 34.37 8.85 11.61
CA THR A 27 34.06 8.68 13.02
C THR A 27 33.37 9.89 13.66
N SER A 28 32.58 9.59 14.68
CA SER A 28 32.39 10.36 15.93
C SER A 28 31.74 11.76 15.87
N SER A 29 30.56 11.85 16.47
CA SER A 29 30.21 12.99 17.33
C SER A 29 29.31 12.53 18.47
N THR A 30 29.97 12.37 19.61
CA THR A 30 29.45 12.46 20.96
C THR A 30 28.77 13.82 21.15
N VAL A 31 27.49 13.83 21.49
CA VAL A 31 26.85 14.94 22.21
C VAL A 31 25.96 14.38 23.31
N GLU A 32 26.01 15.10 24.41
CA GLU A 32 25.67 14.72 25.77
C GLU A 32 24.18 14.50 26.03
N ASP A 33 23.93 13.47 26.83
CA ASP A 33 23.05 13.45 28.00
C ASP A 33 22.00 14.58 28.13
N THR A 34 20.75 14.24 27.81
CA THR A 34 19.57 14.90 28.37
C THR A 34 18.66 13.81 28.94
N PRO A 35 18.48 13.72 30.28
CA PRO A 35 17.56 12.79 30.92
C PRO A 35 16.13 13.34 30.84
N GLY A 36 15.59 13.40 29.63
CA GLY A 36 14.19 13.74 29.34
C GLY A 36 13.41 12.46 29.03
N ALA A 37 12.97 11.78 30.09
CA ALA A 37 11.93 10.75 30.14
C ALA A 37 11.38 10.25 28.78
N SER A 38 12.21 9.55 28.02
CA SER A 38 11.75 8.73 26.91
C SER A 38 11.19 7.46 27.52
N THR A 39 9.90 7.48 27.84
CA THR A 39 9.16 6.26 28.14
C THR A 39 9.50 5.23 27.06
N PRO A 40 10.08 4.06 27.39
CA PRO A 40 10.30 3.01 26.41
C PRO A 40 8.92 2.59 25.93
N SER A 41 8.53 3.13 24.78
CA SER A 41 7.25 2.89 24.14
C SER A 41 7.23 1.42 23.73
N SER A 42 6.83 0.61 24.70
CA SER A 42 6.32 -0.74 24.65
C SER A 42 6.77 -1.53 23.42
N THR A 43 7.89 -2.24 23.58
CA THR A 43 8.01 -3.60 23.03
C THR A 43 6.93 -4.44 23.71
N ALA A 44 5.65 -4.17 23.40
CA ALA A 44 4.55 -5.03 23.75
C ALA A 44 4.89 -6.36 23.09
N SER A 45 5.35 -7.31 23.90
CA SER A 45 5.73 -8.63 23.47
C SER A 45 4.62 -9.15 22.57
N SER A 46 4.96 -9.66 21.37
CA SER A 46 4.00 -10.15 20.37
C SER A 46 2.99 -11.18 20.91
N SER A 47 3.24 -11.71 22.12
CA SER A 47 2.34 -12.50 22.94
C SER A 47 1.07 -11.77 23.43
N THR A 48 1.05 -10.44 23.48
CA THR A 48 -0.11 -9.64 23.94
C THR A 48 -1.07 -9.29 22.81
N TRP A 49 -0.64 -9.45 21.55
CA TRP A 49 -1.50 -9.14 20.41
C TRP A 49 -2.67 -10.10 20.29
N ARG A 50 -3.82 -9.56 19.89
CA ARG A 50 -5.03 -10.34 19.62
C ARG A 50 -4.77 -11.50 18.66
N THR A 51 -5.57 -12.55 18.78
CA THR A 51 -5.55 -13.67 17.85
C THR A 51 -6.00 -13.21 16.46
N SER A 52 -5.31 -13.67 15.41
CA SER A 52 -5.72 -13.38 14.03
C SER A 52 -7.08 -14.02 13.75
N THR A 53 -8.00 -13.24 13.17
CA THR A 53 -9.31 -13.71 12.71
C THR A 53 -9.22 -14.52 11.41
N LEU A 54 -8.06 -14.51 10.75
CA LEU A 54 -7.85 -15.25 9.52
C LEU A 54 -7.83 -16.75 9.79
N TRP A 55 -8.38 -17.55 8.87
CA TRP A 55 -8.29 -18.99 8.94
C TRP A 55 -6.87 -19.48 8.60
N ALA A 56 -6.37 -20.49 9.31
CA ALA A 56 -4.96 -20.94 9.24
C ALA A 56 -4.52 -21.49 7.87
N GLY A 57 -5.47 -21.97 7.04
CA GLY A 57 -5.17 -22.46 5.69
C GLY A 57 -5.15 -21.36 4.62
N ARG A 58 -5.51 -20.11 4.96
CA ARG A 58 -5.57 -19.01 4.00
C ARG A 58 -4.18 -18.68 3.47
N ARG A 59 -4.10 -18.53 2.15
CA ARG A 59 -2.86 -18.15 1.47
C ARG A 59 -3.04 -16.96 0.56
N ILE A 60 -2.05 -16.08 0.56
CA ILE A 60 -2.01 -14.87 -0.24
C ILE A 60 -0.76 -14.88 -1.14
N ASN A 61 -0.87 -14.31 -2.34
CA ASN A 61 0.28 -14.19 -3.22
C ASN A 61 1.19 -13.02 -2.82
N LYS A 62 2.45 -13.04 -3.26
CA LYS A 62 3.43 -11.97 -2.97
C LYS A 62 2.88 -10.57 -3.28
N THR A 63 2.33 -10.39 -4.49
CA THR A 63 1.87 -9.09 -4.98
C THR A 63 0.74 -8.51 -4.13
N ARG A 64 -0.24 -9.34 -3.71
CA ARG A 64 -1.32 -8.87 -2.84
C ARG A 64 -0.83 -8.64 -1.41
N ALA A 65 0.06 -9.49 -0.88
CA ALA A 65 0.65 -9.29 0.44
C ALA A 65 1.31 -7.90 0.56
N LEU A 66 2.14 -7.52 -0.43
CA LEU A 66 2.80 -6.20 -0.46
C LEU A 66 1.78 -5.05 -0.57
N LYS A 67 0.75 -5.21 -1.41
CA LYS A 67 -0.23 -4.15 -1.67
C LYS A 67 -1.24 -3.96 -0.53
N GLU A 68 -1.81 -5.05 -0.02
CA GLU A 68 -2.88 -5.04 0.99
C GLU A 68 -2.32 -4.76 2.39
N TYR A 69 -1.21 -5.42 2.76
CA TYR A 69 -0.61 -5.29 4.09
C TYR A 69 0.50 -4.23 4.16
N ARG A 70 0.77 -3.53 3.03
CA ARG A 70 1.72 -2.41 2.95
C ARG A 70 3.14 -2.78 3.42
N LEU A 71 3.51 -4.04 3.19
CA LEU A 71 4.81 -4.60 3.52
C LEU A 71 5.85 -4.32 2.43
N GLN A 72 7.12 -4.41 2.81
CA GLN A 72 8.24 -4.45 1.88
C GLN A 72 8.63 -5.89 1.53
N PRO A 73 9.33 -6.12 0.40
CA PRO A 73 9.79 -7.45 0.02
C PRO A 73 10.67 -8.12 1.08
N SER A 74 11.47 -7.34 1.81
CA SER A 74 12.32 -7.77 2.92
C SER A 74 11.52 -8.37 4.08
N ASP A 75 10.33 -7.84 4.36
CA ASP A 75 9.49 -8.30 5.47
C ASP A 75 8.90 -9.70 5.20
N LEU A 76 8.91 -10.13 3.93
CA LEU A 76 8.45 -11.45 3.50
C LEU A 76 9.58 -12.49 3.49
N GLU A 77 10.83 -12.07 3.75
CA GLU A 77 11.96 -12.99 3.84
C GLU A 77 11.85 -13.81 5.13
N GLY A 78 12.16 -15.11 5.03
CA GLY A 78 11.99 -16.06 6.13
C GLY A 78 10.57 -16.59 6.34
N LEU A 79 9.54 -16.04 5.67
CA LEU A 79 8.19 -16.60 5.74
C LEU A 79 8.09 -17.91 4.94
N VAL A 80 7.30 -18.86 5.46
CA VAL A 80 7.05 -20.14 4.77
C VAL A 80 6.06 -19.92 3.61
N TRP A 81 6.48 -20.27 2.39
CA TRP A 81 5.66 -20.16 1.19
C TRP A 81 5.57 -21.50 0.44
N LYS A 82 4.52 -21.63 -0.38
CA LYS A 82 4.37 -22.73 -1.35
C LYS A 82 4.29 -22.15 -2.76
N VAL A 83 4.78 -22.88 -3.77
CA VAL A 83 4.50 -22.55 -5.17
C VAL A 83 3.09 -22.99 -5.51
N LYS A 84 2.36 -22.15 -6.23
CA LYS A 84 1.13 -22.54 -6.93
C LYS A 84 1.26 -22.13 -8.38
N GLU A 85 1.16 -23.09 -9.28
CA GLU A 85 1.04 -22.84 -10.72
C GLU A 85 -0.26 -22.11 -11.02
N LYS A 86 -0.18 -21.09 -11.86
CA LYS A 86 -1.32 -20.34 -12.36
C LYS A 86 -1.19 -20.20 -13.87
N TYR A 87 -2.27 -20.46 -14.58
CA TYR A 87 -2.33 -20.19 -16.01
C TYR A 87 -2.69 -18.73 -16.23
N HIS A 88 -1.86 -18.03 -17.01
CA HIS A 88 -2.09 -16.66 -17.43
C HIS A 88 -1.72 -16.52 -18.90
N GLU A 89 -2.67 -16.13 -19.74
CA GLU A 89 -2.47 -15.91 -21.19
C GLU A 89 -1.81 -17.10 -21.91
N GLY A 90 -2.19 -18.33 -21.55
CA GLY A 90 -1.64 -19.55 -22.15
C GLY A 90 -0.25 -19.96 -21.60
N MET A 91 0.32 -19.20 -20.67
CA MET A 91 1.58 -19.53 -19.99
C MET A 91 1.34 -20.00 -18.55
N VAL A 92 2.14 -20.98 -18.10
CA VAL A 92 2.16 -21.41 -16.70
C VAL A 92 3.11 -20.51 -15.91
N VAL A 93 2.57 -19.77 -14.95
CA VAL A 93 3.31 -18.87 -14.07
C VAL A 93 3.29 -19.41 -12.63
N ASN A 94 4.48 -19.54 -12.05
CA ASN A 94 4.65 -19.96 -10.66
C ASN A 94 4.45 -18.79 -9.70
N ALA A 95 3.39 -18.84 -8.88
CA ALA A 95 3.12 -17.85 -7.86
C ALA A 95 3.54 -18.34 -6.47
N ARG A 96 4.30 -17.51 -5.74
CA ARG A 96 4.59 -17.75 -4.31
C ARG A 96 3.36 -17.43 -3.46
N MET A 97 2.90 -18.41 -2.70
CA MET A 97 1.71 -18.36 -1.84
C MET A 97 2.13 -18.47 -0.37
N TYR A 98 2.06 -17.35 0.35
CA TYR A 98 2.40 -17.21 1.77
C TYR A 98 1.17 -17.50 2.64
N LYS A 99 1.36 -17.96 3.87
CA LYS A 99 0.26 -18.03 4.85
C LYS A 99 -0.16 -16.61 5.21
N GLU A 100 -1.45 -16.31 5.13
CA GLU A 100 -1.92 -14.94 5.30
C GLU A 100 -1.81 -14.45 6.75
N GLN A 101 -1.96 -15.35 7.73
CA GLN A 101 -1.73 -15.06 9.15
C GLN A 101 -0.30 -14.56 9.41
N ASP A 102 0.72 -15.22 8.85
CA ASP A 102 2.12 -14.84 9.06
C ASP A 102 2.42 -13.47 8.45
N VAL A 103 1.83 -13.19 7.28
CA VAL A 103 1.91 -11.88 6.61
C VAL A 103 1.25 -10.79 7.46
N GLU A 104 0.09 -11.08 8.06
CA GLU A 104 -0.59 -10.16 8.97
C GLU A 104 0.25 -9.87 10.23
N ARG A 105 0.84 -10.90 10.84
CA ARG A 105 1.72 -10.71 12.01
C ARG A 105 2.93 -9.86 11.67
N LYS A 106 3.52 -10.02 10.48
CA LYS A 106 4.60 -9.14 10.00
C LYS A 106 4.14 -7.70 9.80
N ALA A 107 2.91 -7.49 9.34
CA ALA A 107 2.34 -6.16 9.24
C ALA A 107 2.14 -5.53 10.62
N TRP A 108 1.64 -6.29 11.59
CA TRP A 108 1.52 -5.82 12.98
C TRP A 108 2.89 -5.50 13.59
N GLU A 109 3.91 -6.35 13.40
CA GLU A 109 5.29 -6.08 13.83
C GLU A 109 5.80 -4.74 13.29
N ARG A 110 5.58 -4.47 11.99
CA ARG A 110 6.03 -3.23 11.34
C ARG A 110 5.33 -1.98 11.87
N HIS A 111 4.07 -2.11 12.29
CA HIS A 111 3.21 -0.98 12.65
C HIS A 111 2.97 -0.83 14.16
N GLY A 112 3.68 -1.60 14.99
CA GLY A 112 3.57 -1.51 16.45
C GLY A 112 2.35 -2.22 17.03
N GLY A 113 1.81 -3.22 16.34
CA GLY A 113 0.67 -4.03 16.76
C GLY A 113 -0.55 -3.93 15.82
N PRO A 114 -1.63 -4.66 16.14
CA PRO A 114 -2.85 -4.66 15.34
C PRO A 114 -3.53 -3.28 15.30
N GLU A 115 -3.58 -2.55 16.42
CA GLU A 115 -4.19 -1.23 16.53
C GLU A 115 -3.39 -0.18 15.74
N GLY A 116 -2.06 -0.27 15.80
CA GLY A 116 -1.17 0.59 15.02
C GLY A 116 -1.31 0.37 13.51
N PHE A 117 -1.50 -0.89 13.09
CA PHE A 117 -1.78 -1.23 11.70
C PHE A 117 -3.14 -0.70 11.23
N GLU A 118 -4.21 -0.85 12.03
CA GLU A 118 -5.54 -0.29 11.72
C GLU A 118 -5.51 1.22 11.58
N THR A 119 -4.87 1.92 12.53
CA THR A 119 -4.68 3.37 12.48
C THR A 119 -3.92 3.80 11.22
N TYR A 120 -2.93 3.01 10.80
CA TYR A 120 -2.20 3.28 9.57
C TYR A 120 -3.07 3.10 8.32
N LEU A 121 -3.88 2.04 8.26
CA LEU A 121 -4.83 1.84 7.15
C LEU A 121 -5.86 2.97 7.07
N GLN A 122 -6.38 3.43 8.20
CA GLN A 122 -7.30 4.57 8.26
C GLN A 122 -6.69 5.84 7.65
N LYS A 123 -5.45 6.19 8.04
CA LYS A 123 -4.74 7.36 7.46
C LYS A 123 -4.56 7.23 5.94
N LEU A 124 -4.30 6.03 5.43
CA LEU A 124 -4.19 5.79 4.00
C LEU A 124 -5.53 5.93 3.29
N TYR A 125 -6.62 5.49 3.92
CA TYR A 125 -7.98 5.65 3.41
C TYR A 125 -8.40 7.12 3.36
N GLU A 126 -8.19 7.88 4.43
CA GLU A 126 -8.48 9.33 4.46
C GLU A 126 -7.73 10.08 3.35
N ARG A 127 -6.45 9.77 3.14
CA ARG A 127 -5.66 10.32 2.04
C ARG A 127 -6.24 9.94 0.68
N HIS A 128 -6.74 8.71 0.54
CA HIS A 128 -7.34 8.22 -0.68
C HIS A 128 -8.65 8.96 -1.02
N VAL A 129 -9.53 9.13 -0.02
CA VAL A 129 -10.78 9.90 -0.14
C VAL A 129 -10.48 11.36 -0.46
N LYS A 130 -9.53 11.98 0.25
CA LYS A 130 -9.11 13.38 0.00
C LYS A 130 -8.55 13.59 -1.40
N ALA A 131 -7.88 12.58 -1.96
CA ALA A 131 -7.37 12.62 -3.33
C ALA A 131 -8.47 12.47 -4.40
N GLY A 132 -9.70 12.13 -4.03
CA GLY A 132 -10.82 12.00 -4.97
C GLY A 132 -10.62 10.90 -6.02
N LYS A 133 -9.86 9.85 -5.69
CA LYS A 133 -9.59 8.76 -6.64
C LYS A 133 -10.79 7.82 -6.72
N ASN A 134 -11.25 7.54 -7.93
CA ASN A 134 -12.36 6.60 -8.17
C ASN A 134 -11.95 5.12 -8.10
N THR A 135 -10.65 4.84 -7.99
CA THR A 135 -10.15 3.46 -7.85
C THR A 135 -10.49 2.94 -6.45
N PRO A 136 -10.97 1.70 -6.29
CA PRO A 136 -11.26 1.17 -4.96
C PRO A 136 -10.00 1.11 -4.08
N PHE A 137 -10.14 1.46 -2.80
CA PHE A 137 -9.05 1.37 -1.84
C PHE A 137 -8.74 -0.10 -1.52
N VAL A 138 -7.50 -0.51 -1.81
CA VAL A 138 -7.06 -1.90 -1.65
C VAL A 138 -6.67 -2.15 -0.19
N VAL A 139 -7.43 -3.02 0.48
CA VAL A 139 -7.20 -3.49 1.85
C VAL A 139 -7.53 -4.98 2.00
N PRO A 140 -6.97 -5.65 3.01
CA PRO A 140 -7.34 -7.04 3.27
C PRO A 140 -8.82 -7.13 3.66
N VAL A 141 -9.47 -8.22 3.22
CA VAL A 141 -10.93 -8.42 3.36
C VAL A 141 -11.41 -8.29 4.81
N GLN A 142 -10.63 -8.76 5.78
CA GLN A 142 -11.00 -8.70 7.19
C GLN A 142 -11.02 -7.27 7.76
N TYR A 143 -10.27 -6.34 7.16
CA TYR A 143 -10.30 -4.92 7.53
C TYR A 143 -11.31 -4.13 6.69
N ALA A 144 -11.85 -4.73 5.61
CA ALA A 144 -12.83 -4.06 4.76
C ALA A 144 -14.21 -3.92 5.43
N HIS A 145 -14.55 -4.79 6.39
CA HIS A 145 -15.84 -4.80 7.07
C HIS A 145 -15.92 -3.82 8.25
N GLN A 146 -14.79 -3.36 8.79
CA GLN A 146 -14.79 -2.35 9.85
C GLN A 146 -15.05 -0.95 9.26
N ASP A 147 -16.28 -0.72 8.83
CA ASP A 147 -17.02 0.51 9.11
C ASP A 147 -16.37 1.87 8.78
N TRP A 148 -15.43 1.91 7.84
CA TRP A 148 -14.99 3.15 7.19
C TRP A 148 -16.14 3.83 6.41
N MET A 149 -17.32 3.20 6.36
CA MET A 149 -18.60 3.77 5.93
C MET A 149 -19.45 4.38 7.05
N MET A 150 -19.26 4.07 8.34
CA MET A 150 -20.11 4.61 9.42
C MET A 150 -19.51 5.80 10.15
N ILE A 151 -18.18 5.92 10.27
CA ILE A 151 -17.57 7.03 11.04
C ILE A 151 -17.68 8.38 10.30
N HIS A 152 -17.93 8.40 8.99
CA HIS A 152 -18.20 9.63 8.24
C HIS A 152 -19.69 10.00 8.12
N ALA A 153 -20.61 9.13 8.58
CA ALA A 153 -22.04 9.40 8.49
C ALA A 153 -22.60 10.24 9.67
N HIS A 154 -21.89 10.34 10.80
CA HIS A 154 -22.43 10.99 12.01
C HIS A 154 -21.68 12.25 12.49
N SER A 155 -20.54 12.61 11.89
CA SER A 155 -19.72 13.77 12.32
C SER A 155 -19.49 14.83 11.24
N THR A 156 -20.43 14.97 10.31
CA THR A 156 -20.62 16.23 9.60
C THR A 156 -22.10 16.47 9.51
N GLY A 157 -22.57 17.52 10.20
CA GLY A 157 -23.90 18.07 9.96
C GLY A 157 -24.17 18.16 8.45
N ALA A 158 -25.37 17.75 8.07
CA ALA A 158 -25.84 17.50 6.71
C ALA A 158 -25.87 18.72 5.75
N GLY A 159 -24.94 19.68 5.87
CA GLY A 159 -24.94 20.93 5.09
C GLY A 159 -23.70 21.21 4.22
N GLY A 160 -22.56 20.52 4.41
CA GLY A 160 -21.29 20.95 3.81
C GLY A 160 -21.00 20.48 2.37
N TRP A 161 -21.40 19.26 2.00
CA TRP A 161 -20.97 18.65 0.73
C TRP A 161 -21.79 19.07 -0.50
N LEU A 162 -23.01 19.61 -0.29
CA LEU A 162 -23.81 20.22 -1.36
C LEU A 162 -23.33 21.64 -1.72
N ALA A 163 -22.64 22.35 -0.83
CA ALA A 163 -22.12 23.68 -1.11
C ALA A 163 -20.88 23.65 -2.02
N ALA A 164 -19.93 22.75 -1.76
CA ALA A 164 -18.69 22.67 -2.55
C ALA A 164 -18.90 22.19 -4.00
N ARG A 165 -19.93 21.37 -4.25
CA ARG A 165 -20.27 20.92 -5.62
C ARG A 165 -21.07 21.95 -6.42
N ARG A 166 -21.83 22.83 -5.74
CA ARG A 166 -22.58 23.91 -6.40
C ARG A 166 -21.68 25.07 -6.83
N GLU A 167 -20.63 25.39 -6.08
CA GLU A 167 -19.72 26.50 -6.43
C GLU A 167 -18.90 26.25 -7.71
N VAL A 168 -18.52 24.99 -7.98
CA VAL A 168 -17.80 24.65 -9.23
C VAL A 168 -18.76 24.67 -10.43
N GLN A 169 -20.01 24.27 -10.27
CA GLN A 169 -21.01 24.28 -11.35
C GLN A 169 -21.40 25.72 -11.74
N ASP A 170 -21.55 26.63 -10.76
CA ASP A 170 -21.89 28.04 -11.03
C ASP A 170 -20.76 28.80 -11.74
N LYS A 171 -19.49 28.51 -11.44
CA LYS A 171 -18.35 29.11 -12.15
C LYS A 171 -18.26 28.65 -13.61
N VAL A 172 -18.62 27.40 -13.91
CA VAL A 172 -18.63 26.88 -15.29
C VAL A 172 -19.81 27.46 -16.09
N CYS A 173 -20.99 27.64 -15.47
CA CYS A 173 -22.11 28.32 -16.13
C CYS A 173 -21.84 29.81 -16.39
N ALA A 174 -21.23 30.52 -15.43
CA ALA A 174 -20.91 31.95 -15.57
C ALA A 174 -19.88 32.23 -16.67
N LEU A 175 -18.94 31.31 -16.92
CA LEU A 175 -17.98 31.44 -18.03
C LEU A 175 -18.65 31.21 -19.39
N ARG A 176 -19.66 30.35 -19.48
CA ARG A 176 -20.35 30.06 -20.74
C ARG A 176 -21.28 31.21 -21.18
N LEU A 177 -21.96 31.86 -20.24
CA LEU A 177 -22.81 33.02 -20.54
C LEU A 177 -22.03 34.28 -20.97
N ARG A 178 -20.75 34.42 -20.60
CA ARG A 178 -19.92 35.55 -21.05
C ARG A 178 -19.40 35.41 -22.48
N SER A 179 -19.33 34.19 -23.00
CA SER A 179 -18.89 33.95 -24.38
C SER A 179 -19.96 34.28 -25.43
N ASP A 180 -21.24 34.19 -25.08
CA ASP A 180 -22.34 34.48 -26.01
C ASP A 180 -22.71 35.98 -26.12
N ALA A 181 -22.17 36.84 -25.26
CA ALA A 181 -22.48 38.29 -25.25
C ALA A 181 -21.50 39.15 -26.08
N LEU A 182 -20.59 38.53 -26.83
CA LEU A 182 -19.55 39.21 -27.64
C LEU A 182 -19.63 38.89 -29.15
N GLN A 183 -20.76 38.34 -29.60
CA GLN A 183 -21.11 38.21 -31.03
C GLN A 183 -22.22 39.19 -31.38
#